data_AF-A0A924JTJ7-F1
#
_entry.id   AF-A0A924JTJ7-F1
#
_cell.length_a   1.000
_cell.length_b   1.000
_cell.length_c   1.000
_cell.angle_alpha   90.00
_cell.angle_beta   90.00
_cell.angle_gamma   90.00
#
_symmetry.space_group_name_H-M   'P 1'
#
loop_
_entity.id
_entity.type
_entity.pdbx_description
1 polymer ?
#
loop_
_entity_poly.entity_id
_entity_poly.type
_entity_poly.pdbx_seq_one_letter_code
_entity_poly.pdbx_strand_id
1 'polypeptide(L)'
;MGAWSGSVFGNDDAADFSFEFDGANTVAKVTPIIENALDTVLESTPYLEAPDGAIGLAAAALVVAWNKPELLGNDVAYAPEPWPRTSEPLPEQLRTKAAAVLDRMKDATGNELAQLWSESGETSEFAAEIDRWQSALS
;
A
#
# COMPACT_ATOMS: atom_id res chain seq x y z
N MET A 1 2.58 3.18 -17.74
CA MET A 1 3.44 2.11 -17.19
C MET A 1 2.46 1.17 -16.48
N GLY A 2 2.55 -0.14 -16.74
CA GLY A 2 1.54 -1.12 -16.32
C GLY A 2 1.89 -1.78 -14.99
N ALA A 3 1.02 -2.66 -14.51
CA ALA A 3 1.30 -3.50 -13.36
C ALA A 3 2.49 -4.43 -13.68
N TRP A 4 3.58 -4.30 -12.92
CA TRP A 4 4.86 -4.97 -13.18
C TRP A 4 5.19 -6.02 -12.11
N SER A 5 4.73 -5.82 -10.89
CA SER A 5 4.95 -6.75 -9.77
C SER A 5 3.69 -6.90 -8.95
N GLY A 6 3.34 -8.15 -8.62
CA GLY A 6 2.22 -8.46 -7.73
C GLY A 6 2.44 -8.01 -6.29
N SER A 7 3.68 -7.66 -5.90
CA SER A 7 3.99 -7.08 -4.59
C SER A 7 3.44 -5.65 -4.47
N VAL A 8 2.95 -5.31 -3.27
CA VAL A 8 2.46 -3.96 -2.93
C VAL A 8 3.53 -2.86 -3.04
N PHE A 9 4.82 -3.22 -3.03
CA PHE A 9 5.94 -2.27 -3.18
C PHE A 9 6.63 -2.34 -4.54
N GLY A 10 6.33 -3.35 -5.37
CA GLY A 10 7.13 -3.67 -6.55
C GLY A 10 6.72 -2.97 -7.84
N ASN A 11 5.62 -2.21 -7.83
CA ASN A 11 5.25 -1.35 -8.97
C ASN A 11 6.06 -0.05 -8.88
N ASP A 12 6.45 0.53 -10.03
CA ASP A 12 7.39 1.67 -10.09
C ASP A 12 6.96 2.83 -9.17
N ASP A 13 5.70 3.25 -9.24
CA ASP A 13 5.17 4.35 -8.41
C ASP A 13 5.18 4.01 -6.90
N ALA A 14 4.98 2.73 -6.55
CA ALA A 14 5.07 2.27 -5.16
C ALA A 14 6.51 2.23 -4.64
N ALA A 15 7.47 1.87 -5.50
CA ALA A 15 8.89 1.89 -5.18
C ALA A 15 9.42 3.33 -5.00
N ASP A 16 9.02 4.24 -5.89
CA ASP A 16 9.35 5.66 -5.78
C ASP A 16 8.79 6.26 -4.50
N PHE A 17 7.52 5.98 -4.18
CA PHE A 17 6.91 6.39 -2.91
C PHE A 17 7.65 5.82 -1.70
N SER A 18 8.07 4.55 -1.74
CA SER A 18 8.84 3.92 -0.66
C SER A 18 10.18 4.63 -0.44
N PHE A 19 10.86 5.01 -1.51
CA PHE A 19 12.10 5.76 -1.44
C PHE A 19 11.90 7.16 -0.83
N GLU A 20 10.82 7.86 -1.18
CA GLU A 20 10.48 9.13 -0.55
C GLU A 20 10.12 8.97 0.94
N PHE A 21 9.39 7.90 1.27
CA PHE A 21 9.01 7.56 2.63
C PHE A 21 10.22 7.31 3.54
N ASP A 22 11.32 6.76 3.02
CA ASP A 22 12.58 6.58 3.77
C ASP A 22 13.17 7.87 4.32
N GLY A 23 12.86 9.02 3.70
CA GLY A 23 13.24 10.34 4.22
C GLY A 23 12.51 10.73 5.52
N ALA A 24 11.41 10.06 5.87
CA ALA A 24 10.56 10.36 7.02
C ALA A 24 10.80 9.38 8.20
N ASN A 25 11.46 9.88 9.24
CA ASN A 25 11.93 9.07 10.38
C ASN A 25 11.19 9.32 11.71
N THR A 26 10.07 10.03 11.69
CA THR A 26 9.26 10.28 12.90
C THR A 26 7.77 10.09 12.60
N VAL A 27 6.97 9.69 13.58
CA VAL A 27 5.50 9.53 13.42
C VAL A 27 4.87 10.81 12.86
N ALA A 28 5.28 11.98 13.36
CA ALA A 28 4.79 13.26 12.88
C ALA A 28 5.09 13.53 11.38
N LYS A 29 6.17 12.97 10.83
CA LYS A 29 6.51 13.11 9.40
C LYS A 29 5.83 12.05 8.53
N VAL A 30 5.79 10.79 8.98
CA VAL A 30 5.21 9.69 8.19
C VAL A 30 3.69 9.75 8.15
N THR A 31 3.04 10.21 9.22
CA THR A 31 1.57 10.25 9.33
C THR A 31 0.92 10.97 8.15
N PRO A 32 1.26 12.24 7.84
CA PRO A 32 0.64 12.94 6.72
C PRO A 32 0.96 12.31 5.35
N ILE A 33 2.13 11.66 5.20
CA ILE A 33 2.51 10.98 3.95
C ILE A 33 1.61 9.76 3.71
N ILE A 34 1.46 8.91 4.73
CA ILE A 34 0.59 7.73 4.68
C ILE A 34 -0.87 8.18 4.51
N GLU A 35 -1.32 9.14 5.30
CA GLU A 35 -2.70 9.62 5.26
C GLU A 35 -3.09 10.15 3.89
N ASN A 36 -2.23 10.97 3.27
CA ASN A 36 -2.47 11.50 1.94
C ASN A 36 -2.58 10.39 0.88
N ALA A 37 -1.66 9.42 0.90
CA ALA A 37 -1.69 8.29 -0.04
C ALA A 37 -2.97 7.44 0.11
N LEU A 38 -3.41 7.20 1.34
CA LEU A 38 -4.66 6.47 1.59
C LEU A 38 -5.88 7.28 1.15
N ASP A 39 -5.91 8.58 1.44
CA ASP A 39 -7.02 9.46 1.09
C ASP A 39 -7.14 9.63 -0.43
N THR A 40 -6.03 9.71 -1.16
CA THR A 40 -6.03 9.72 -2.64
C THR A 40 -6.81 8.53 -3.19
N VAL A 41 -6.59 7.32 -2.68
CA VAL A 41 -7.33 6.13 -3.13
C VAL A 41 -8.81 6.19 -2.75
N LEU A 42 -9.13 6.61 -1.52
CA LEU A 42 -10.50 6.62 -1.00
C LEU A 42 -11.37 7.73 -1.61
N GLU A 43 -10.77 8.86 -1.99
CA GLU A 43 -11.47 10.02 -2.54
C GLU A 43 -11.54 10.03 -4.07
N SER A 44 -10.76 9.18 -4.74
CA SER A 44 -10.75 9.06 -6.21
C SER A 44 -12.12 8.62 -6.75
N THR A 45 -12.79 9.52 -7.45
CA THR A 45 -14.08 9.29 -8.12
C THR A 45 -14.14 10.04 -9.44
N PRO A 46 -14.72 9.46 -10.51
CA PRO A 46 -15.33 8.14 -10.58
C PRO A 46 -14.32 6.99 -10.79
N TYR A 47 -13.03 7.32 -10.94
CA TYR A 47 -12.01 6.38 -11.39
C TYR A 47 -10.69 6.63 -10.64
N LEU A 48 -9.99 5.55 -10.28
CA LEU A 48 -8.68 5.55 -9.67
C LEU A 48 -7.65 5.05 -10.69
N GLU A 49 -6.64 5.87 -10.95
CA GLU A 49 -5.53 5.54 -11.84
C GLU A 49 -4.54 4.58 -11.14
N ALA A 50 -3.84 3.77 -11.93
CA ALA A 50 -2.96 2.71 -11.43
C ALA A 50 -1.79 3.24 -10.56
N PRO A 51 -1.14 4.38 -10.88
CA PRO A 51 -0.09 4.96 -10.03
C PRO A 51 -0.58 5.25 -8.61
N ASP A 52 -1.71 5.94 -8.48
CA ASP A 52 -2.30 6.28 -7.19
C ASP A 52 -2.75 5.03 -6.41
N GLY A 53 -3.29 4.04 -7.12
CA GLY A 53 -3.64 2.74 -6.53
C GLY A 53 -2.42 1.97 -6.00
N ALA A 54 -1.31 1.98 -6.72
CA ALA A 54 -0.07 1.35 -6.29
C ALA A 54 0.52 2.02 -5.04
N ILE A 55 0.55 3.37 -5.02
CA ILE A 55 1.01 4.14 -3.87
C ILE A 55 0.12 3.89 -2.64
N GLY A 56 -1.20 3.87 -2.82
CA GLY A 56 -2.14 3.60 -1.73
C GLY A 56 -1.98 2.18 -1.15
N LEU A 57 -1.73 1.17 -1.99
CA LEU A 57 -1.41 -0.19 -1.51
C LEU A 57 -0.13 -0.24 -0.69
N ALA A 58 0.94 0.41 -1.16
CA ALA A 58 2.18 0.53 -0.41
C ALA A 58 1.94 1.23 0.93
N ALA A 59 1.23 2.35 0.95
CA ALA A 59 0.88 3.07 2.17
C ALA A 59 0.07 2.21 3.15
N ALA A 60 -0.92 1.46 2.67
CA ALA A 60 -1.69 0.54 3.51
C ALA A 60 -0.82 -0.57 4.11
N ALA A 61 0.08 -1.16 3.31
CA ALA A 61 1.04 -2.15 3.78
C ALA A 61 1.99 -1.59 4.84
N LEU A 62 2.45 -0.32 4.70
CA LEU A 62 3.27 0.35 5.70
C LEU A 62 2.56 0.52 7.05
N VAL A 63 1.25 0.78 7.05
CA VAL A 63 0.45 0.83 8.30
C VAL A 63 0.48 -0.53 9.00
N VAL A 64 0.37 -1.63 8.26
CA VAL A 64 0.44 -2.99 8.82
C VAL A 64 1.86 -3.28 9.32
N ALA A 65 2.87 -3.01 8.49
CA ALA A 65 4.28 -3.26 8.77
C ALA A 65 4.79 -2.46 9.97
N TRP A 66 4.16 -1.33 10.30
CA TRP A 66 4.47 -0.54 11.49
C TRP A 66 4.40 -1.37 12.79
N ASN A 67 3.48 -2.34 12.83
CA ASN A 67 3.34 -3.26 13.97
C ASN A 67 3.86 -4.68 13.68
N LYS A 68 3.96 -5.05 12.40
CA LYS A 68 4.32 -6.40 11.93
C LYS A 68 5.42 -6.33 10.85
N PRO A 69 6.62 -5.80 11.16
CA PRO A 69 7.67 -5.59 10.17
C PRO A 69 8.19 -6.90 9.55
N GLU A 70 7.99 -8.05 10.22
CA GLU A 70 8.30 -9.37 9.67
C GLU A 70 7.57 -9.67 8.36
N LEU A 71 6.42 -9.02 8.10
CA LEU A 71 5.71 -9.14 6.83
C LEU A 71 6.49 -8.54 5.67
N LEU A 72 7.45 -7.63 5.88
CA LEU A 72 8.26 -7.06 4.80
C LEU A 72 9.32 -8.03 4.27
N GLY A 73 9.53 -9.16 4.93
CA GLY A 73 10.58 -10.12 4.56
C GLY A 73 10.48 -10.67 3.13
N ASN A 74 9.31 -10.62 2.49
CA ASN A 74 9.14 -11.02 1.10
C ASN A 74 9.37 -9.87 0.10
N ASP A 75 9.56 -8.64 0.59
CA ASP A 75 9.52 -7.39 -0.18
C ASP A 75 10.79 -6.54 0.00
N VAL A 76 11.85 -7.13 0.57
CA VAL A 76 13.10 -6.48 0.99
C VAL A 76 13.84 -5.66 -0.07
N ALA A 77 13.57 -5.89 -1.36
CA ALA A 77 14.20 -5.13 -2.43
C ALA A 77 13.61 -3.73 -2.62
N TYR A 78 12.36 -3.51 -2.22
CA TYR A 78 11.59 -2.28 -2.49
C TYR A 78 10.88 -1.73 -1.25
N ALA A 79 10.73 -2.53 -0.20
CA ALA A 79 10.23 -2.07 1.08
C ALA A 79 11.19 -1.01 1.66
N PRO A 80 10.66 0.10 2.20
CA PRO A 80 11.47 1.18 2.74
C PRO A 80 12.17 0.72 4.04
N GLU A 81 13.39 1.14 4.37
CA GLU A 81 14.16 0.72 5.56
C GLU A 81 14.64 1.91 6.43
N PRO A 82 15.00 1.74 7.72
CA PRO A 82 15.07 0.51 8.52
C PRO A 82 13.78 0.21 9.31
N TRP A 83 13.65 -1.03 9.81
CA TRP A 83 12.57 -1.44 10.73
C TRP A 83 13.09 -2.07 12.03
N PRO A 84 12.38 -1.91 13.17
CA PRO A 84 11.25 -1.00 13.37
C PRO A 84 11.71 0.46 13.28
N ARG A 85 10.93 1.33 12.63
CA ARG A 85 11.28 2.75 12.43
C ARG A 85 11.33 3.53 13.74
N THR A 86 10.40 3.22 14.64
CA THR A 86 10.25 3.83 15.96
C THR A 86 9.35 2.94 16.80
N SER A 87 9.38 3.12 18.13
CA SER A 87 8.44 2.50 19.06
C SER A 87 7.13 3.29 19.22
N GLU A 88 7.05 4.48 18.63
CA GLU A 88 5.86 5.34 18.69
C GLU A 88 4.77 4.80 17.74
N PRO A 89 3.52 4.62 18.21
CA PRO A 89 2.45 4.08 17.38
C PRO A 89 1.97 5.11 16.34
N LEU A 90 1.49 4.62 15.19
CA LEU A 90 0.73 5.44 14.25
C LEU A 90 -0.66 5.77 14.82
N PRO A 91 -1.30 6.88 14.37
CA PRO A 91 -2.69 7.16 14.69
C PRO A 91 -3.63 6.04 14.21
N GLU A 92 -4.54 5.60 15.09
CA GLU A 92 -5.43 4.46 14.82
C GLU A 92 -6.32 4.67 13.58
N GLN A 93 -6.64 5.92 13.24
CA GLN A 93 -7.39 6.25 12.02
C GLN A 93 -6.71 5.73 10.73
N LEU A 94 -5.38 5.64 10.70
CA LEU A 94 -4.65 5.11 9.56
C LEU A 94 -4.92 3.62 9.37
N ARG A 95 -5.15 2.87 10.45
CA ARG A 95 -5.54 1.45 10.39
C ARG A 95 -6.88 1.29 9.67
N THR A 96 -7.86 2.10 10.03
CA THR A 96 -9.19 2.10 9.40
C THR A 96 -9.11 2.46 7.92
N LYS A 97 -8.32 3.50 7.58
CA LYS A 97 -8.10 3.91 6.18
C LYS A 97 -7.38 2.83 5.39
N ALA A 98 -6.33 2.21 5.95
CA ALA A 98 -5.59 1.12 5.32
C ALA A 98 -6.50 -0.08 5.01
N ALA A 99 -7.36 -0.49 5.94
CA ALA A 99 -8.33 -1.55 5.69
C ALA A 99 -9.28 -1.21 4.54
N ALA A 100 -9.82 0.02 4.50
CA ALA A 100 -10.70 0.47 3.44
C ALA A 100 -10.00 0.54 2.07
N VAL A 101 -8.73 0.95 2.03
CA VAL A 101 -7.92 0.94 0.80
C VAL A 101 -7.70 -0.49 0.31
N LEU A 102 -7.27 -1.41 1.18
CA LEU A 102 -7.06 -2.82 0.78
C LEU A 102 -8.35 -3.46 0.24
N ASP A 103 -9.51 -3.17 0.84
CA ASP A 103 -10.80 -3.64 0.32
C ASP A 103 -11.13 -3.04 -1.06
N ARG A 104 -10.99 -1.73 -1.21
CA ARG A 104 -11.25 -1.03 -2.47
C ARG A 104 -10.34 -1.52 -3.60
N MET A 105 -9.08 -1.83 -3.29
CA MET A 105 -8.10 -2.22 -4.29
C MET A 105 -8.35 -3.59 -4.92
N LYS A 106 -9.25 -4.40 -4.37
CA LYS A 106 -9.69 -5.67 -4.97
C LYS A 106 -10.79 -5.50 -6.03
N ASP A 107 -11.51 -4.39 -6.02
CA ASP A 107 -12.58 -4.13 -7.00
C ASP A 107 -11.96 -3.56 -8.27
N ALA A 108 -12.13 -4.24 -9.40
CA ALA A 108 -11.72 -3.75 -10.72
C ALA A 108 -12.64 -2.65 -11.26
N THR A 109 -13.80 -2.43 -10.65
CA THR A 109 -14.75 -1.40 -11.09
C THR A 109 -14.24 -0.03 -10.67
N GLY A 110 -13.76 0.77 -11.63
CA GLY A 110 -13.29 2.12 -11.37
C GLY A 110 -11.87 2.21 -10.77
N ASN A 111 -11.08 1.16 -10.91
CA ASN A 111 -9.70 1.06 -10.40
C ASN A 111 -8.82 0.42 -11.47
N GLU A 112 -7.96 1.23 -12.09
CA GLU A 112 -7.12 0.80 -13.20
C GLU A 112 -6.16 -0.32 -12.80
N LEU A 113 -5.54 -0.26 -11.62
CA LEU A 113 -4.56 -1.28 -11.21
C LEU A 113 -5.19 -2.67 -11.11
N ALA A 114 -6.38 -2.75 -10.51
CA ALA A 114 -7.13 -3.99 -10.43
C ALA A 114 -7.62 -4.47 -11.80
N GLN A 115 -7.96 -3.55 -12.72
CA GLN A 115 -8.27 -3.89 -14.12
C GLN A 115 -7.07 -4.48 -14.84
N LEU A 116 -5.88 -3.90 -14.69
CA LEU A 116 -4.65 -4.40 -15.31
C LEU A 116 -4.34 -5.84 -14.87
N TRP A 117 -4.47 -6.15 -13.58
CA TRP A 117 -4.32 -7.52 -13.08
C TRP A 117 -5.45 -8.47 -13.50
N SER A 118 -6.66 -7.94 -13.68
CA SER A 118 -7.76 -8.70 -14.28
C SER A 118 -7.51 -9.05 -15.74
N GLU A 119 -6.96 -8.11 -16.51
CA GLU A 119 -6.65 -8.31 -17.93
C GLU A 119 -5.43 -9.21 -18.13
N SER A 120 -4.47 -9.23 -17.18
CA SER A 120 -3.32 -10.15 -17.22
C SER A 120 -3.68 -11.59 -16.83
N GLY A 121 -4.85 -11.81 -16.23
CA GLY A 121 -5.30 -13.12 -15.75
C GLY A 121 -4.75 -13.52 -14.38
N GLU A 122 -4.14 -12.58 -13.65
CA GLU A 122 -3.50 -12.80 -12.34
C GLU A 122 -4.29 -12.16 -11.18
N THR A 123 -5.62 -12.05 -11.33
CA THR A 123 -6.49 -11.47 -10.30
C THR A 123 -6.38 -12.21 -8.97
N SER A 124 -6.25 -13.54 -9.01
CA SER A 124 -6.14 -14.37 -7.81
C SER A 124 -4.87 -14.08 -7.01
N GLU A 125 -3.75 -13.93 -7.70
CA GLU A 125 -2.44 -13.64 -7.15
C GLU A 125 -2.43 -12.24 -6.53
N PHE A 126 -2.97 -11.27 -7.24
CA PHE A 126 -3.11 -9.89 -6.74
C PHE A 126 -4.01 -9.81 -5.50
N ALA A 127 -5.18 -10.47 -5.53
CA ALA A 127 -6.07 -10.53 -4.37
C ALA A 127 -5.43 -11.24 -3.18
N ALA A 128 -4.67 -12.32 -3.41
CA ALA A 128 -3.97 -13.05 -2.36
C ALA A 128 -2.87 -12.21 -1.68
N GLU A 129 -2.16 -11.37 -2.43
CA GLU A 129 -1.20 -10.44 -1.84
C GLU A 129 -1.91 -9.39 -0.98
N ILE A 130 -3.02 -8.82 -1.44
CA ILE A 130 -3.82 -7.88 -0.63
C ILE A 130 -4.35 -8.58 0.64
N ASP A 131 -4.85 -9.81 0.53
CA ASP A 131 -5.36 -10.61 1.65
C ASP A 131 -4.30 -10.88 2.73
N ARG A 132 -3.04 -11.09 2.31
CA ARG A 132 -1.90 -11.25 3.24
C ARG A 132 -1.75 -10.04 4.16
N TRP A 133 -1.81 -8.83 3.60
CA TRP A 133 -1.72 -7.59 4.37
C TRP A 133 -2.97 -7.34 5.20
N GLN A 134 -4.15 -7.59 4.62
CA GLN A 134 -5.42 -7.39 5.29
C GLN A 134 -5.61 -8.30 6.52
N SER A 135 -5.21 -9.57 6.41
CA SER A 135 -5.28 -10.53 7.52
C SER A 135 -4.46 -10.06 8.73
N ALA A 136 -3.43 -9.26 8.50
CA ALA A 136 -2.55 -8.74 9.53
C ALA A 136 -3.02 -7.40 10.16
N LEU A 137 -4.06 -6.77 9.62
CA LEU A 137 -4.69 -5.57 10.22
C LEU A 137 -5.62 -5.89 11.41
N SER A 138 -6.05 -7.15 11.51
CA SER A 138 -6.89 -7.67 12.60
C SER A 138 -6.22 -7.68 13.97
#